data_AF-A0A2V9FR91-F1
#
_entry.id   AF-A0A2V9FR91-F1
#
_cell.length_a   1.000
_cell.length_b   1.000
_cell.length_c   1.000
_cell.angle_alpha   90.00
_cell.angle_beta   90.00
_cell.angle_gamma   90.00
#
_symmetry.space_group_name_H-M   'P 1'
#
loop_
_entity.id
_entity.type
_entity.pdbx_description
1 polymer ?
#
loop_
_entity_poly.entity_id
_entity_poly.type
_entity_poly.pdbx_seq_one_letter_code
_entity_poly.pdbx_strand_id
1 'polypeptide(L)' 'MSTTTVPRKRLDASSRAKRKRSVREALATLRLEDPAPSKEVKALANEYIEGRLKAKQLTAAVRRLYPRD' A
#
# COMPACT_ATOMS: atom_id res chain seq x y z
N MET A 1 -24.94 15.55 -16.74
CA MET A 1 -23.54 15.60 -16.23
C MET A 1 -22.92 14.22 -16.41
N SER A 2 -21.99 14.06 -17.35
CA SER A 2 -21.33 12.78 -17.61
C SER A 2 -20.08 12.66 -16.75
N THR A 3 -20.12 11.81 -15.72
CA THR A 3 -18.94 11.47 -14.91
C THR A 3 -18.05 10.52 -15.72
N THR A 4 -17.16 11.09 -16.55
CA THR A 4 -16.10 10.34 -17.21
C THR A 4 -15.20 9.72 -16.15
N THR A 5 -15.51 8.49 -15.75
CA THR A 5 -14.68 7.69 -14.87
C THR A 5 -13.47 7.27 -15.66
N VAL A 6 -12.39 8.05 -15.59
CA VAL A 6 -11.12 7.74 -16.26
C VAL A 6 -10.69 6.34 -15.79
N PRO A 7 -10.51 5.37 -16.69
CA PRO A 7 -10.08 4.04 -16.28
C PRO A 7 -8.73 4.17 -15.58
N ARG A 8 -8.70 3.84 -14.29
CA ARG A 8 -7.45 3.88 -13.50
C ARG A 8 -6.44 2.97 -14.19
N LYS A 9 -5.38 3.57 -14.75
CA LYS A 9 -4.29 2.87 -15.42
C LYS A 9 -3.73 1.82 -14.47
N ARG A 10 -4.06 0.56 -14.71
CA ARG A 10 -3.52 -0.57 -13.94
C ARG A 10 -2.01 -0.59 -14.12
N LEU A 11 -1.28 -0.81 -13.04
CA LEU A 11 0.17 -1.04 -13.14
C LEU A 11 0.45 -2.25 -14.01
N ASP A 12 1.50 -2.13 -14.82
CA ASP A 12 2.08 -3.25 -15.52
C ASP A 12 2.56 -4.32 -14.53
N ALA A 13 2.74 -5.55 -15.03
CA ALA A 13 3.09 -6.69 -14.20
C ALA A 13 4.43 -6.52 -13.48
N SER A 14 5.41 -5.87 -14.12
CA SER A 14 6.75 -5.64 -13.56
C SER A 14 6.68 -4.65 -12.40
N SER A 15 6.00 -3.52 -12.59
CA SER A 15 5.76 -2.54 -11.52
C SER A 15 5.01 -3.15 -10.34
N ARG A 16 4.00 -3.97 -10.60
CA ARG A 16 3.25 -4.68 -9.55
C ARG A 16 4.13 -5.67 -8.79
N ALA A 17 4.96 -6.45 -9.50
CA ALA A 17 5.89 -7.39 -8.89
C ALA A 17 6.93 -6.66 -8.01
N LYS A 18 7.49 -5.55 -8.49
CA LYS A 18 8.42 -4.71 -7.73
C LYS A 18 7.77 -4.20 -6.44
N ARG A 19 6.56 -3.65 -6.52
CA ARG A 19 5.81 -3.18 -5.33
C ARG A 19 5.49 -4.32 -4.37
N LYS A 20 5.07 -5.48 -4.88
CA LYS A 20 4.78 -6.68 -4.07
C LYS A 20 6.03 -7.13 -3.30
N ARG A 21 7.19 -7.12 -3.95
CA ARG A 21 8.47 -7.43 -3.30
C ARG A 21 8.78 -6.44 -2.18
N SER A 22 8.72 -5.12 -2.44
CA SER A 22 8.98 -4.10 -1.42
C SER A 22 8.03 -4.18 -0.23
N VAL A 23 6.73 -4.44 -0.47
CA VAL A 23 5.76 -4.66 0.61
C VAL A 23 6.11 -5.90 1.42
N ARG A 24 6.49 -7.01 0.75
CA ARG A 24 6.87 -8.24 1.44
C ARG A 24 8.10 -8.04 2.33
N GLU A 25 9.10 -7.32 1.85
CA GLU A 25 10.30 -6.98 2.63
C GLU A 25 9.93 -6.13 3.85
N ALA A 26 9.14 -5.07 3.68
CA ALA A 26 8.69 -4.22 4.80
C ALA A 26 7.87 -4.99 5.86
N LEU A 27 6.95 -5.86 5.43
CA LEU A 27 6.17 -6.68 6.37
C LEU A 27 7.01 -7.78 7.03
N ALA A 28 8.08 -8.25 6.37
CA ALA A 28 9.02 -9.20 6.97
C ALA A 28 9.85 -8.51 8.05
N THR A 29 10.34 -7.29 7.81
CA THR A 29 11.04 -6.49 8.84
C THR A 29 10.16 -6.27 10.07
N LEU A 30 8.88 -5.91 9.89
CA LEU A 30 7.95 -5.74 11.01
C LEU A 30 7.71 -7.02 11.81
N ARG A 31 7.75 -8.19 11.17
CA ARG A 31 7.63 -9.49 11.85
C ARG A 31 8.84 -9.85 12.69
N LEU A 32 10.03 -9.33 12.38
CA LEU A 32 11.23 -9.56 13.19
C LEU A 32 11.17 -8.76 14.49
N GLU A 33 10.46 -7.62 14.48
CA GLU A 33 10.32 -6.71 15.62
C GLU A 33 9.12 -7.03 16.54
N ASP A 34 8.39 -8.12 16.24
CA ASP A 34 7.22 -8.67 16.96
C ASP A 34 5.80 -8.09 16.66
N PRO A 35 5.56 -6.86 16.14
CA PRO A 35 4.21 -6.45 15.79
C PRO A 35 3.79 -7.06 14.45
N ALA A 36 2.87 -8.02 14.50
CA ALA A 36 2.15 -8.42 13.32
C ALA A 36 1.41 -7.19 12.73
N PRO A 37 1.61 -6.87 11.43
CA PRO A 37 0.96 -5.71 10.81
C PRO A 37 -0.57 -5.88 10.84
N SER A 38 -1.28 -4.79 11.19
CA SER A 38 -2.74 -4.78 11.29
C SER A 38 -3.40 -5.11 9.94
N LYS A 39 -4.67 -5.53 9.99
CA LYS A 39 -5.46 -5.81 8.77
C LYS A 39 -5.56 -4.59 7.87
N GLU A 40 -5.64 -3.39 8.45
CA GLU A 40 -5.73 -2.12 7.73
C GLU A 40 -4.43 -1.77 7.00
N VAL A 41 -3.27 -1.97 7.64
CA VAL A 41 -1.97 -1.78 7.00
C VAL A 41 -1.80 -2.74 5.82
N LYS A 42 -2.24 -4.01 5.95
CA LYS A 42 -2.22 -4.98 4.85
C LYS A 42 -3.13 -4.56 3.69
N ALA A 43 -4.31 -4.02 3.98
CA ALA A 43 -5.24 -3.52 2.96
C ALA A 43 -4.63 -2.34 2.18
N LEU A 44 -4.07 -1.35 2.89
CA LEU A 44 -3.39 -0.21 2.27
C LEU A 44 -2.19 -0.64 1.43
N ALA A 45 -1.42 -1.63 1.89
CA ALA A 45 -0.30 -2.18 1.13
C ALA A 45 -0.78 -2.87 -0.17
N ASN A 46 -1.89 -3.59 -0.15
CA ASN A 46 -2.49 -4.17 -1.35
C ASN A 46 -2.95 -3.09 -2.34
N GLU A 47 -3.58 -2.01 -1.86
CA GLU A 47 -3.95 -0.89 -2.73
C GLU A 47 -2.73 -0.23 -3.40
N TYR A 48 -1.61 -0.13 -2.68
CA TYR A 48 -0.35 0.31 -3.26
C TYR A 48 0.19 -0.67 -4.32
N ILE A 49 0.15 -1.97 -4.06
CA ILE A 49 0.59 -3.01 -5.02
C ILE A 49 -0.25 -2.94 -6.30
N GLU A 50 -1.56 -2.78 -6.18
CA GLU A 50 -2.47 -2.67 -7.32
C GLU A 50 -2.37 -1.33 -8.07
N GLY A 51 -1.67 -0.35 -7.49
CA GLY A 51 -1.50 0.97 -8.08
C GLY A 51 -2.65 1.93 -7.81
N ARG A 52 -3.57 1.57 -6.91
CA ARG A 52 -4.65 2.44 -6.44
C ARG A 52 -4.11 3.55 -5.52
N LEU A 53 -3.01 3.27 -4.82
CA LEU A 53 -2.27 4.24 -4.01
C LEU A 53 -0.87 4.53 -4.58
N LYS A 54 -0.43 5.77 -4.42
CA LYS A 54 0.99 6.18 -4.53
C LYS A 54 1.69 5.96 -3.19
N ALA A 55 3.02 5.82 -3.22
CA ALA A 55 3.82 5.61 -2.00
C ALA A 55 3.58 6.71 -0.93
N LYS A 56 3.56 7.99 -1.33
CA LYS A 56 3.26 9.11 -0.41
C LYS A 56 1.89 8.99 0.26
N GLN A 57 0.88 8.50 -0.47
CA GLN A 57 -0.48 8.31 0.06
C GLN A 57 -0.53 7.11 1.02
N LEU A 58 0.18 6.02 0.71
CA LEU A 58 0.34 4.89 1.61
C LEU A 58 0.97 5.34 2.94
N THR A 59 2.08 6.08 2.89
CA THR A 59 2.75 6.58 4.11
C THR A 59 1.83 7.48 4.93
N ALA A 60 1.11 8.41 4.30
CA ALA A 60 0.16 9.27 5.00
C ALA A 60 -0.99 8.48 5.63
N ALA A 61 -1.53 7.48 4.93
CA ALA A 61 -2.60 6.63 5.44
C ALA A 61 -2.14 5.79 6.64
N VAL A 62 -0.95 5.18 6.57
CA VAL A 62 -0.39 4.41 7.70
C VAL A 62 -0.13 5.33 8.90
N ARG A 63 0.39 6.55 8.71
CA ARG A 63 0.58 7.52 9.81
C ARG A 63 -0.73 7.92 10.49
N ARG A 64 -1.85 7.98 9.75
CA ARG A 64 -3.17 8.27 10.33
C ARG A 64 -3.72 7.13 11.18
N LEU A 65 -3.32 5.89 10.89
CA LEU A 65 -3.69 4.72 11.71
C LEU A 65 -2.92 4.66 13.03
N TYR A 66 -1.71 5.23 13.05
CA TYR A 66 -0.86 5.30 14.23
C TYR A 66 -0.48 6.75 14.50
N PRO A 67 -1.43 7.59 14.94
CA PRO A 67 -1.09 8.92 15.42
C PRO A 67 -0.05 8.76 16.53
N ARG A 68 1.09 9.42 16.38
CA ARG A 68 1.99 9.62 17.51
C ARG A 68 1.41 10.80 18.28
N ASP A 69 0.83 10.51 19.45
CA ASP A 69 0.61 11.51 20.49
C ASP A 69 1.95 12.17 20.88
#